data_AF-E1QJ39-F1
#
_entry.id   AF-E1QJ39-F1
#
_cell.length_a   1.000
_cell.length_b   1.000
_cell.length_c   1.000
_cell.angle_alpha   90.00
_cell.angle_beta   90.00
_cell.angle_gamma   90.00
#
_symmetry.space_group_name_H-M   'P 1'
#
loop_
_entity.id
_entity.type
_entity.pdbx_description
1 polymer ?
#
loop_
_entity_poly.entity_id
_entity_poly.type
_entity_poly.pdbx_seq_one_letter_code
_entity_poly.pdbx_strand_id
1 'polypeptide(L)'
;MSKQEQGQKKSPPDWLFFVLGIVLASAFGFWLTPTILYAEKTQPMDFSHKVHMEQVSDGCASCHTFREDGSFTGIPAVANCQECHSEEAMGDNIENPKHREAERILAEEYIAKGKPIAWDVYSGQPDCVFFSHVAHVKNAELECATCHGTHGETDNLRPYEYNRLTGYSRDIWGRSLLGLGGPPERMKMDDCAACHRENGVRDACFVCHK
;
A
#
# COMPACT_ATOMS: atom_id res chain seq x y z
N MET A 1 72.71 -31.93 10.42
CA MET A 1 71.51 -32.23 9.60
C MET A 1 70.28 -31.77 10.38
N SER A 2 69.80 -30.56 10.12
CA SER A 2 68.57 -30.02 10.73
C SER A 2 67.38 -30.47 9.89
N LYS A 3 66.48 -31.26 10.48
CA LYS A 3 65.15 -31.51 9.90
C LYS A 3 64.25 -30.37 10.37
N GLN A 4 63.87 -29.50 9.44
CA GLN A 4 62.80 -28.54 9.69
C GLN A 4 61.47 -29.29 9.78
N GLU A 5 60.85 -29.29 10.95
CA GLU A 5 59.43 -29.61 11.09
C GLU A 5 58.64 -28.42 10.53
N GLN A 6 58.17 -28.57 9.28
CA GLN A 6 57.19 -27.64 8.73
C GLN A 6 55.84 -27.94 9.38
N GLY A 7 55.43 -27.09 10.32
CA GLY A 7 54.11 -27.11 10.93
C GLY A 7 53.03 -27.01 9.84
N GLN A 8 52.31 -28.11 9.64
CA GLN A 8 51.23 -28.21 8.67
C GLN A 8 50.08 -27.29 9.14
N LYS A 9 49.95 -26.11 8.51
CA LYS A 9 48.80 -25.22 8.75
C LYS A 9 47.54 -25.96 8.29
N LYS A 10 46.69 -26.35 9.24
CA LYS A 10 45.38 -26.95 8.94
C LYS A 10 44.57 -25.92 8.15
N SER A 11 44.24 -26.22 6.90
CA SER A 11 43.31 -25.41 6.12
C SER A 11 41.96 -25.37 6.87
N PRO A 12 41.27 -24.22 6.88
CA PRO A 12 39.92 -24.17 7.41
C PRO A 12 39.06 -25.20 6.67
N PRO A 13 38.25 -25.99 7.39
CA PRO A 13 37.49 -27.07 6.77
C PRO A 13 36.47 -26.50 5.76
N ASP A 14 36.33 -27.18 4.62
CA ASP A 14 35.57 -26.70 3.45
C ASP A 14 34.12 -26.31 3.76
N TRP A 15 33.51 -26.91 4.79
CA TRP A 15 32.16 -26.56 5.25
C TRP A 15 32.05 -25.12 5.76
N LEU A 16 33.14 -24.50 6.26
CA LEU A 16 33.14 -23.10 6.68
C LEU A 16 32.93 -22.16 5.50
N PHE A 17 33.55 -22.44 4.35
CA PHE A 17 33.33 -21.65 3.13
C PHE A 17 31.92 -21.84 2.58
N PHE A 18 31.37 -23.05 2.67
CA PHE A 18 29.99 -23.33 2.29
C PHE A 18 28.99 -22.57 3.17
N VAL A 19 29.15 -22.63 4.51
CA VAL A 19 28.30 -21.89 5.45
C VAL A 19 28.44 -20.39 5.25
N LEU A 20 29.66 -19.86 5.08
CA LEU A 20 29.88 -18.46 4.78
C LEU A 20 29.18 -18.04 3.47
N GLY A 21 29.25 -18.87 2.42
CA GLY A 21 28.55 -18.64 1.17
C GLY A 21 27.02 -18.55 1.35
N ILE A 22 26.41 -19.46 2.12
CA ILE A 22 24.97 -19.43 2.43
C ILE A 22 24.60 -18.17 3.21
N VAL A 23 25.39 -17.79 4.21
CA VAL A 23 25.14 -16.59 5.02
C VAL A 23 25.20 -15.34 4.14
N LEU A 24 26.20 -15.23 3.26
CA LEU A 24 26.33 -14.11 2.34
C LEU A 24 25.18 -14.07 1.31
N ALA A 25 24.82 -15.22 0.73
CA ALA A 25 23.70 -15.30 -0.22
C ALA A 25 22.35 -14.96 0.45
N SER A 26 22.14 -15.41 1.68
CA SER A 26 20.95 -15.09 2.47
C SER A 26 20.92 -13.61 2.81
N ALA A 27 22.02 -13.04 3.33
CA ALA A 27 22.10 -11.62 3.64
C ALA A 27 21.84 -10.75 2.40
N PHE A 28 22.41 -11.12 1.25
CA PHE A 28 22.14 -10.48 -0.04
C PHE A 28 20.66 -10.57 -0.42
N GLY A 29 20.06 -11.76 -0.32
CA GLY A 29 18.64 -11.98 -0.58
C GLY A 29 17.73 -11.12 0.30
N PHE A 30 17.99 -11.10 1.61
CA PHE A 30 17.15 -10.41 2.59
C PHE A 30 17.32 -8.89 2.61
N TRP A 31 18.52 -8.35 2.37
CA TRP A 31 18.76 -6.91 2.51
C TRP A 31 18.86 -6.16 1.18
N LEU A 32 19.48 -6.76 0.17
CA LEU A 32 19.72 -6.05 -1.09
C LEU A 32 18.55 -6.18 -2.06
N THR A 33 17.95 -7.36 -2.17
CA THR A 33 16.83 -7.59 -3.08
C THR A 33 15.65 -6.64 -2.85
N PRO A 34 15.17 -6.39 -1.62
CA PRO A 34 14.02 -5.49 -1.40
C PRO A 34 14.32 -4.04 -1.77
N THR A 35 15.54 -3.58 -1.48
CA THR A 35 15.96 -2.19 -1.74
C THR A 35 16.12 -1.94 -3.25
N ILE A 36 16.63 -2.93 -3.99
CA ILE A 36 16.71 -2.88 -5.46
C ILE A 36 15.34 -3.10 -6.12
N LEU A 37 14.46 -3.88 -5.52
CA LEU A 37 13.18 -4.22 -6.15
C LEU A 37 12.12 -3.13 -5.98
N TYR A 38 12.25 -2.25 -4.98
CA TYR A 38 11.21 -1.25 -4.68
C TYR A 38 11.71 0.19 -4.75
N ALA A 39 10.89 1.04 -5.35
CA ALA A 39 11.06 2.49 -5.41
C ALA A 39 9.92 3.18 -4.68
N GLU A 40 10.15 4.45 -4.32
CA GLU A 40 9.15 5.29 -3.68
C GLU A 40 8.74 6.44 -4.61
N LYS A 41 7.50 6.89 -4.49
CA LYS A 41 6.95 8.07 -5.15
C LYS A 41 6.09 8.84 -4.15
N THR A 42 6.13 10.17 -4.22
CA THR A 42 5.25 11.02 -3.42
C THR A 42 3.89 11.16 -4.08
N GLN A 43 2.84 11.19 -3.25
CA GLN A 43 1.50 11.50 -3.73
C GLN A 43 1.44 12.92 -4.31
N PRO A 44 0.46 13.24 -5.18
CA PRO A 44 0.40 14.54 -5.83
C PRO A 44 0.23 15.73 -4.88
N MET A 45 -0.36 15.50 -3.70
CA MET A 45 -0.46 16.44 -2.59
C MET A 45 -0.67 15.68 -1.28
N ASP A 46 -0.45 16.33 -0.14
CA ASP A 46 -0.53 15.70 1.18
C ASP A 46 -1.93 15.84 1.80
N PHE A 47 -2.78 14.85 1.53
CA PHE A 47 -4.15 14.80 2.06
C PHE A 47 -4.19 14.26 3.50
N SER A 48 -4.91 14.94 4.39
CA SER A 48 -5.16 14.47 5.76
C SER A 48 -6.53 13.82 5.87
N HIS A 49 -6.58 12.49 5.95
CA HIS A 49 -7.81 11.78 6.29
C HIS A 49 -8.30 12.20 7.67
N LYS A 50 -7.38 12.41 8.62
CA LYS A 50 -7.70 12.79 10.00
C LYS A 50 -8.55 14.07 10.07
N VAL A 51 -8.10 15.14 9.42
CA VAL A 51 -8.84 16.42 9.42
C VAL A 51 -10.21 16.26 8.78
N HIS A 52 -10.30 15.54 7.65
CA HIS A 52 -11.58 15.38 6.95
C HIS A 52 -12.56 14.49 7.70
N MET A 53 -12.08 13.43 8.37
CA MET A 53 -12.92 12.55 9.20
C MET A 53 -13.58 13.27 10.38
N GLU A 54 -12.98 14.37 10.86
CA GLU A 54 -13.56 15.22 11.91
C GLU A 54 -14.64 16.19 11.37
N GLN A 55 -14.68 16.43 10.05
CA GLN A 55 -15.56 17.41 9.41
C GLN A 55 -16.76 16.78 8.70
N VAL A 56 -16.74 15.47 8.44
CA VAL A 56 -17.80 14.76 7.71
C VAL A 56 -18.67 13.91 8.64
N SER A 57 -19.96 13.76 8.32
CA SER A 57 -20.90 13.02 9.17
C SER A 57 -20.85 11.51 8.99
N ASP A 58 -20.55 11.04 7.77
CA ASP A 58 -20.73 9.63 7.38
C ASP A 58 -19.39 8.89 7.26
N GLY A 59 -18.35 9.44 7.91
CA GLY A 59 -17.00 8.89 7.91
C GLY A 59 -16.48 8.60 6.52
N CYS A 60 -15.93 7.40 6.31
CA CYS A 60 -15.36 6.97 5.02
C CYS A 60 -16.35 7.06 3.85
N ALA A 61 -17.65 6.81 4.12
CA ALA A 61 -18.68 6.78 3.09
C ALA A 61 -19.03 8.18 2.55
N SER A 62 -18.58 9.25 3.21
CA SER A 62 -18.81 10.63 2.74
C SER A 62 -18.10 10.89 1.40
N CYS A 63 -16.92 10.31 1.21
CA CYS A 63 -16.14 10.45 -0.03
C CYS A 63 -16.02 9.14 -0.82
N HIS A 64 -15.98 8.00 -0.12
CA HIS A 64 -15.82 6.68 -0.72
C HIS A 64 -17.17 5.96 -0.79
N THR A 65 -17.94 6.33 -1.81
CA THR A 65 -19.34 5.91 -1.97
C THR A 65 -19.52 4.68 -2.85
N PHE A 66 -20.71 4.09 -2.77
CA PHE A 66 -21.21 3.14 -3.75
C PHE A 66 -22.16 3.85 -4.71
N ARG A 67 -22.06 3.55 -6.01
CA ARG A 67 -23.05 3.96 -7.00
C ARG A 67 -24.31 3.11 -6.85
N GLU A 68 -25.40 3.54 -7.48
CA GLU A 68 -26.70 2.84 -7.46
C GLU A 68 -26.62 1.40 -7.97
N ASP A 69 -25.69 1.12 -8.89
CA ASP A 69 -25.44 -0.22 -9.44
C ASP A 69 -24.57 -1.12 -8.53
N GLY A 70 -24.18 -0.64 -7.35
CA GLY A 70 -23.31 -1.33 -6.41
C GLY A 70 -21.82 -1.25 -6.73
N SER A 71 -21.41 -0.55 -7.80
CA SER A 71 -19.99 -0.31 -8.06
C SER A 71 -19.42 0.69 -7.05
N PHE A 72 -18.20 0.45 -6.58
CA PHE A 72 -17.52 1.36 -5.68
C PHE A 72 -16.87 2.51 -6.47
N THR A 73 -16.99 3.74 -5.99
CA THR A 73 -16.41 4.91 -6.66
C THR A 73 -14.89 4.93 -6.57
N GLY A 74 -14.32 4.32 -5.52
CA GLY A 74 -12.88 4.28 -5.29
C GLY A 74 -12.39 5.59 -4.71
N ILE A 75 -11.29 6.12 -5.24
CA ILE A 75 -10.77 7.44 -4.84
C ILE A 75 -11.69 8.53 -5.42
N PRO A 76 -12.13 9.50 -4.60
CA PRO A 76 -13.07 10.54 -5.04
C PRO A 76 -12.50 11.38 -6.19
N ALA A 77 -13.40 11.84 -7.06
CA ALA A 77 -13.04 12.77 -8.12
C ALA A 77 -12.87 14.18 -7.57
N VAL A 78 -12.22 15.07 -8.34
CA VAL A 78 -12.06 16.49 -7.96
C VAL A 78 -13.40 17.18 -7.70
N ALA A 79 -14.46 16.75 -8.39
CA ALA A 79 -15.81 17.24 -8.17
C ALA A 79 -16.31 17.06 -6.73
N ASN A 80 -15.91 15.98 -6.04
CA ASN A 80 -16.26 15.78 -4.63
C ASN A 80 -15.52 16.78 -3.73
N CYS A 81 -14.28 17.13 -4.06
CA CYS A 81 -13.56 18.19 -3.36
C CYS A 81 -14.25 19.54 -3.55
N GLN A 82 -14.81 19.80 -4.74
CA GLN A 82 -15.51 21.05 -5.07
C GLN A 82 -16.83 21.26 -4.32
N GLU A 83 -17.33 20.26 -3.61
CA GLU A 83 -18.52 20.41 -2.74
C GLU A 83 -18.23 21.34 -1.55
N CYS A 84 -16.98 21.38 -1.09
CA CYS A 84 -16.53 22.24 0.02
C CYS A 84 -15.38 23.19 -0.35
N HIS A 85 -14.53 22.82 -1.30
CA HIS A 85 -13.34 23.57 -1.72
C HIS A 85 -13.61 24.33 -3.02
N SER A 86 -12.87 25.43 -3.23
CA SER A 86 -13.02 26.27 -4.41
C SER A 86 -11.69 26.44 -5.17
N GLU A 87 -11.72 27.15 -6.29
CA GLU A 87 -10.51 27.55 -7.02
C GLU A 87 -9.67 28.58 -6.26
N GLU A 88 -10.24 29.22 -5.24
CA GLU A 88 -9.53 30.04 -4.26
C GLU A 88 -9.19 29.17 -3.05
N ALA A 89 -7.88 29.03 -2.78
CA ALA A 89 -7.41 28.28 -1.61
C ALA A 89 -7.90 28.94 -0.31
N MET A 90 -8.25 28.13 0.70
CA MET A 90 -8.71 28.61 2.01
C MET A 90 -7.69 29.45 2.83
N GLY A 91 -6.53 29.75 2.24
CA GLY A 91 -5.56 30.72 2.73
C GLY A 91 -4.83 30.28 4.00
N ASP A 92 -4.51 31.26 4.85
CA ASP A 92 -3.65 31.02 6.01
C ASP A 92 -4.34 30.30 7.21
N ASN A 93 -5.59 29.87 7.04
CA ASN A 93 -6.38 29.23 8.10
C ASN A 93 -5.97 27.79 8.45
N ILE A 94 -5.09 27.16 7.66
CA ILE A 94 -4.64 25.77 7.85
C ILE A 94 -3.30 25.73 8.59
N GLU A 95 -3.27 25.42 9.89
CA GLU A 95 -2.03 25.50 10.70
C GLU A 95 -0.87 24.65 10.14
N ASN A 96 -1.15 23.44 9.67
CA ASN A 96 -0.12 22.53 9.14
C ASN A 96 0.38 23.03 7.76
N PRO A 97 1.68 23.36 7.61
CA PRO A 97 2.23 23.86 6.35
C PRO A 97 2.05 22.91 5.16
N LYS A 98 2.07 21.59 5.38
CA LYS A 98 1.87 20.61 4.31
C LYS A 98 0.43 20.58 3.83
N HIS A 99 -0.52 20.67 4.74
CA HIS A 99 -1.94 20.73 4.40
C HIS A 99 -2.30 22.05 3.71
N ARG A 100 -1.68 23.16 4.16
CA ARG A 100 -1.82 24.47 3.50
C ARG A 100 -1.33 24.42 2.06
N GLU A 101 -0.17 23.79 1.83
CA GLU A 101 0.36 23.60 0.49
C GLU A 101 -0.50 22.63 -0.34
N ALA A 102 -1.02 21.56 0.27
CA ALA A 102 -1.92 20.63 -0.40
C ALA A 102 -3.23 21.32 -0.84
N GLU A 103 -3.80 22.18 0.00
CA GLU A 103 -4.97 22.99 -0.33
C GLU A 103 -4.70 23.94 -1.51
N ARG A 104 -3.54 24.60 -1.50
CA ARG A 104 -3.10 25.48 -2.59
C ARG A 104 -2.98 24.70 -3.91
N ILE A 105 -2.36 23.52 -3.86
CA ILE A 105 -2.24 22.62 -5.02
C ILE A 105 -3.63 22.17 -5.51
N LEU A 106 -4.54 21.77 -4.62
CA LEU A 106 -5.91 21.39 -4.94
C LEU A 106 -6.62 22.51 -5.72
N ALA A 107 -6.63 23.71 -5.16
CA ALA A 107 -7.31 24.87 -5.71
C ALA A 107 -6.74 25.26 -7.10
N GLU A 108 -5.42 25.47 -7.17
CA GLU A 108 -4.78 26.04 -8.36
C GLU A 108 -4.54 25.02 -9.50
N GLU A 109 -4.15 23.79 -9.16
CA GLU A 109 -3.74 22.80 -10.18
C GLU A 109 -4.86 21.87 -10.62
N TYR A 110 -5.81 21.56 -9.74
CA TYR A 110 -6.84 20.56 -10.00
C TYR A 110 -8.22 21.19 -10.20
N ILE A 111 -8.68 22.04 -9.28
CA ILE A 111 -9.99 22.69 -9.37
C ILE A 111 -9.99 23.73 -10.49
N ALA A 112 -9.13 24.75 -10.41
CA ALA A 112 -9.11 25.86 -11.38
C ALA A 112 -8.83 25.40 -12.82
N LYS A 113 -8.02 24.35 -12.99
CA LYS A 113 -7.65 23.80 -14.31
C LYS A 113 -8.54 22.63 -14.76
N GLY A 114 -9.49 22.19 -13.93
CA GLY A 114 -10.35 21.04 -14.22
C GLY A 114 -9.58 19.75 -14.51
N LYS A 115 -8.45 19.53 -13.82
CA LYS A 115 -7.60 18.34 -14.03
C LYS A 115 -7.90 17.26 -13.00
N PRO A 116 -7.95 15.97 -13.39
CA PRO A 116 -8.06 14.89 -12.41
C PRO A 116 -6.77 14.78 -11.57
N ILE A 117 -6.93 14.39 -10.30
CA ILE A 117 -5.79 14.09 -9.44
C ILE A 117 -5.33 12.65 -9.70
N ALA A 118 -4.08 12.50 -10.12
CA ALA A 118 -3.48 11.20 -10.43
C ALA A 118 -2.89 10.56 -9.17
N TRP A 119 -3.76 10.13 -8.25
CA TRP A 119 -3.38 9.43 -7.02
C TRP A 119 -2.76 8.06 -7.31
N ASP A 120 -1.72 7.72 -6.55
CA ASP A 120 -1.17 6.35 -6.56
C ASP A 120 -1.93 5.48 -5.55
N VAL A 121 -2.53 4.38 -6.01
CA VAL A 121 -3.43 3.55 -5.21
C VAL A 121 -2.65 2.50 -4.40
N TYR A 122 -2.61 2.64 -3.07
CA TYR A 122 -1.92 1.71 -2.17
C TYR A 122 -2.41 0.27 -2.31
N SER A 123 -3.73 0.08 -2.39
CA SER A 123 -4.37 -1.25 -2.32
C SER A 123 -4.79 -1.79 -3.70
N GLY A 124 -4.22 -1.25 -4.79
CA GLY A 124 -4.53 -1.68 -6.14
C GLY A 124 -4.13 -3.14 -6.38
N GLN A 125 -5.11 -4.02 -6.56
CA GLN A 125 -4.90 -5.43 -6.90
C GLN A 125 -4.44 -5.58 -8.36
N PRO A 126 -3.77 -6.70 -8.72
CA PRO A 126 -3.39 -6.97 -10.10
C PRO A 126 -4.56 -6.98 -11.08
N ASP A 127 -4.33 -6.61 -12.33
CA ASP A 127 -5.37 -6.48 -13.37
C ASP A 127 -6.16 -7.78 -13.62
N CYS A 128 -5.55 -8.94 -13.34
CA CYS A 128 -6.21 -10.24 -13.47
C CYS A 128 -7.10 -10.60 -12.27
N VAL A 129 -7.24 -9.71 -11.28
CA VAL A 129 -8.04 -9.92 -10.08
C VAL A 129 -9.27 -9.00 -10.11
N PHE A 130 -10.44 -9.61 -10.09
CA PHE A 130 -11.70 -8.95 -9.84
C PHE A 130 -11.99 -8.93 -8.34
N PHE A 131 -12.14 -7.73 -7.77
CA PHE A 131 -12.54 -7.53 -6.38
C PHE A 131 -13.78 -6.63 -6.31
N SER A 132 -14.77 -7.02 -5.50
CA SER A 132 -16.04 -6.31 -5.35
C SER A 132 -16.20 -5.78 -3.92
N HIS A 133 -16.10 -4.47 -3.73
CA HIS A 133 -16.30 -3.85 -2.42
C HIS A 133 -17.73 -4.04 -1.90
N VAL A 134 -18.76 -4.06 -2.76
CA VAL A 134 -20.15 -4.26 -2.29
C VAL A 134 -20.36 -5.65 -1.71
N ALA A 135 -19.70 -6.67 -2.27
CA ALA A 135 -19.74 -8.02 -1.72
C ALA A 135 -19.14 -8.10 -0.31
N HIS A 136 -18.08 -7.34 -0.03
CA HIS A 136 -17.38 -7.39 1.24
C HIS A 136 -17.98 -6.43 2.28
N VAL A 137 -18.29 -5.19 1.90
CA VAL A 137 -18.77 -4.16 2.83
C VAL A 137 -20.28 -4.23 3.05
N LYS A 138 -21.09 -4.39 1.99
CA LYS A 138 -22.55 -4.38 2.11
C LYS A 138 -23.14 -5.77 2.37
N ASN A 139 -22.62 -6.80 1.72
CA ASN A 139 -23.19 -8.16 1.85
C ASN A 139 -22.56 -8.96 3.00
N ALA A 140 -21.26 -8.79 3.24
CA ALA A 140 -20.55 -9.47 4.32
C ALA A 140 -20.31 -8.57 5.55
N GLU A 141 -20.77 -7.31 5.51
CA GLU A 141 -20.72 -6.35 6.62
C GLU A 141 -19.30 -6.19 7.21
N LEU A 142 -18.28 -6.28 6.36
CA LEU A 142 -16.89 -6.08 6.76
C LEU A 142 -16.58 -4.59 6.87
N GLU A 143 -15.96 -4.22 7.99
CA GLU A 143 -15.47 -2.87 8.22
C GLU A 143 -14.29 -2.54 7.29
N CYS A 144 -14.21 -1.29 6.84
CA CYS A 144 -13.12 -0.83 5.97
C CYS A 144 -11.74 -1.07 6.60
N ALA A 145 -11.65 -0.87 7.93
CA ALA A 145 -10.44 -1.03 8.71
C ALA A 145 -9.94 -2.47 8.78
N THR A 146 -10.78 -3.47 8.52
CA THR A 146 -10.34 -4.88 8.45
C THR A 146 -9.28 -5.09 7.38
N CYS A 147 -9.38 -4.39 6.25
CA CYS A 147 -8.42 -4.50 5.14
C CYS A 147 -7.51 -3.28 5.00
N HIS A 148 -8.00 -2.07 5.33
CA HIS A 148 -7.25 -0.82 5.16
C HIS A 148 -6.63 -0.28 6.47
N GLY A 149 -6.88 -0.93 7.61
CA GLY A 149 -6.34 -0.52 8.90
C GLY A 149 -6.79 0.89 9.28
N THR A 150 -5.87 1.64 9.89
CA THR A 150 -6.11 3.01 10.38
C THR A 150 -5.95 4.09 9.30
N HIS A 151 -6.21 3.77 8.03
CA HIS A 151 -6.02 4.74 6.94
C HIS A 151 -6.85 6.02 7.14
N GLY A 152 -8.06 5.92 7.69
CA GLY A 152 -8.90 7.07 8.02
C GLY A 152 -8.31 8.01 9.07
N GLU A 153 -7.31 7.57 9.84
CA GLU A 153 -6.67 8.35 10.90
C GLU A 153 -5.35 9.00 10.42
N THR A 154 -4.97 8.80 9.16
CA THR A 154 -3.69 9.33 8.65
C THR A 154 -3.76 10.85 8.52
N ASP A 155 -2.86 11.53 9.23
CA ASP A 155 -2.72 12.97 9.13
C ASP A 155 -1.92 13.41 7.89
N ASN A 156 -1.00 12.55 7.43
CA ASN A 156 -0.18 12.77 6.25
C ASN A 156 -0.14 11.48 5.45
N LEU A 157 -0.07 11.58 4.13
CA LEU A 157 0.08 10.42 3.27
C LEU A 157 1.51 9.89 3.35
N ARG A 158 1.63 8.58 3.46
CA ARG A 158 2.92 7.90 3.37
C ARG A 158 3.45 7.88 1.93
N PRO A 159 4.77 7.78 1.71
CA PRO A 159 5.29 7.54 0.36
C PRO A 159 4.65 6.28 -0.25
N TYR A 160 4.34 6.37 -1.55
CA TYR A 160 3.87 5.23 -2.33
C TYR A 160 5.07 4.38 -2.73
N GLU A 161 5.19 3.20 -2.15
CA GLU A 161 6.21 2.22 -2.51
C GLU A 161 5.69 1.25 -3.55
N TYR A 162 6.44 1.01 -4.62
CA TYR A 162 6.05 0.09 -5.68
C TYR A 162 7.21 -0.78 -6.14
N ASN A 163 6.87 -1.96 -6.64
CA ASN A 163 7.82 -2.89 -7.22
C ASN A 163 8.26 -2.38 -8.60
N ARG A 164 9.56 -2.19 -8.81
CA ARG A 164 10.14 -1.68 -10.08
C ARG A 164 9.88 -2.59 -11.28
N LEU A 165 9.64 -3.89 -11.07
CA LEU A 165 9.40 -4.85 -12.15
C LEU A 165 7.90 -4.95 -12.50
N THR A 166 7.04 -5.01 -11.49
CA THR A 166 5.61 -5.24 -11.70
C THR A 166 4.77 -3.97 -11.69
N GLY A 167 5.30 -2.87 -11.15
CA GLY A 167 4.57 -1.62 -10.94
C GLY A 167 3.59 -1.65 -9.76
N TYR A 168 3.32 -2.82 -9.17
CA TYR A 168 2.35 -2.94 -8.08
C TYR A 168 2.88 -2.42 -6.75
N SER A 169 1.95 -1.90 -5.95
CA SER A 169 2.20 -1.39 -4.61
C SER A 169 2.89 -2.42 -3.71
N ARG A 170 3.79 -1.94 -2.85
CA ARG A 170 4.35 -2.71 -1.73
C ARG A 170 3.25 -3.20 -0.80
N ASP A 171 2.16 -2.47 -0.67
CA ASP A 171 1.13 -2.73 0.32
C ASP A 171 0.24 -3.91 0.00
N ILE A 172 0.18 -4.37 -1.25
CA ILE A 172 -0.50 -5.65 -1.54
C ILE A 172 0.40 -6.84 -1.21
N TRP A 173 1.72 -6.68 -1.29
CA TRP A 173 2.70 -7.75 -1.04
C TRP A 173 3.14 -7.86 0.43
N GLY A 174 3.06 -6.74 1.16
CA GLY A 174 3.59 -6.62 2.51
C GLY A 174 5.09 -6.36 2.55
N ARG A 175 5.57 -5.90 3.71
CA ARG A 175 6.98 -5.60 3.97
C ARG A 175 7.81 -6.84 4.34
N SER A 176 7.14 -7.91 4.77
CA SER A 176 7.80 -9.17 5.13
C SER A 176 8.27 -9.92 3.87
N LEU A 177 9.58 -10.14 3.77
CA LEU A 177 10.16 -10.91 2.67
C LEU A 177 9.80 -12.38 2.69
N LEU A 178 9.57 -12.92 3.88
CA LEU A 178 9.08 -14.28 4.05
C LEU A 178 7.62 -14.42 3.62
N GLY A 179 6.95 -13.31 3.25
CA GLY A 179 5.54 -13.32 2.95
C GLY A 179 4.74 -13.79 4.16
N LEU A 180 5.06 -13.29 5.34
CA LEU A 180 4.24 -13.46 6.54
C LEU A 180 3.42 -12.19 6.78
N GLY A 181 2.19 -12.34 7.25
CA GLY A 181 1.27 -11.25 7.55
C GLY A 181 -0.15 -11.56 7.10
N GLY A 182 -0.98 -10.53 7.08
CA GLY A 182 -2.33 -10.53 6.54
C GLY A 182 -2.82 -9.10 6.40
N PRO A 183 -4.11 -8.88 6.13
CA PRO A 183 -4.70 -7.56 6.20
C PRO A 183 -4.66 -7.03 7.65
N PRO A 184 -4.38 -5.75 7.87
CA PRO A 184 -4.23 -4.68 6.86
C PRO A 184 -2.81 -4.49 6.31
N GLU A 185 -1.81 -5.24 6.77
CA GLU A 185 -0.41 -5.07 6.36
C GLU A 185 -0.12 -5.54 4.93
N ARG A 186 -0.99 -6.40 4.39
CA ARG A 186 -0.97 -6.89 3.01
C ARG A 186 -2.34 -7.43 2.57
N MET A 187 -2.52 -7.59 1.26
CA MET A 187 -3.73 -8.17 0.68
C MET A 187 -3.36 -9.05 -0.51
N LYS A 188 -2.76 -10.21 -0.23
CA LYS A 188 -2.44 -11.21 -1.24
C LYS A 188 -3.60 -12.19 -1.42
N MET A 189 -3.53 -12.97 -2.50
CA MET A 189 -4.50 -14.02 -2.80
C MET A 189 -4.63 -15.05 -1.65
N ASP A 190 -3.54 -15.41 -0.96
CA ASP A 190 -3.59 -16.33 0.17
C ASP A 190 -4.38 -15.75 1.36
N ASP A 191 -4.29 -14.44 1.58
CA ASP A 191 -5.06 -13.73 2.61
C ASP A 191 -6.57 -13.75 2.28
N CYS A 192 -6.92 -13.45 1.02
CA CYS A 192 -8.31 -13.52 0.55
C CYS A 192 -8.87 -14.94 0.67
N ALA A 193 -8.10 -15.94 0.22
CA ALA A 193 -8.51 -17.34 0.23
C ALA A 193 -8.64 -17.88 1.67
N ALA A 194 -7.76 -17.48 2.59
CA ALA A 194 -7.86 -17.83 4.01
C ALA A 194 -9.16 -17.29 4.62
N CYS A 195 -9.42 -15.99 4.46
CA CYS A 195 -10.66 -15.37 4.95
C CYS A 195 -11.91 -16.01 4.33
N HIS A 196 -11.90 -16.31 3.03
CA HIS A 196 -13.01 -17.01 2.37
C HIS A 196 -13.25 -18.39 2.97
N ARG A 197 -12.21 -19.21 3.19
CA ARG A 197 -12.36 -20.54 3.81
C ARG A 197 -12.90 -20.47 5.23
N GLU A 198 -12.41 -19.53 6.03
CA GLU A 198 -12.84 -19.32 7.41
C GLU A 198 -14.34 -18.94 7.48
N ASN A 199 -14.85 -18.26 6.45
CA ASN A 199 -16.24 -17.83 6.38
C ASN A 199 -17.12 -18.71 5.46
N GLY A 200 -16.63 -19.86 5.01
CA GLY A 200 -17.38 -20.78 4.15
C GLY A 200 -17.71 -20.23 2.76
N VAL A 201 -16.98 -19.21 2.30
CA VAL A 201 -17.09 -18.62 0.96
C VAL A 201 -16.17 -19.37 -0.01
N ARG A 202 -16.57 -19.47 -1.28
CA ARG A 202 -15.76 -20.12 -2.32
C ARG A 202 -14.45 -19.36 -2.54
N ASP A 203 -13.33 -20.07 -2.57
CA ASP A 203 -11.98 -19.53 -2.79
C ASP A 203 -11.30 -20.09 -4.06
N ALA A 204 -12.09 -20.69 -4.95
CA ALA A 204 -11.60 -21.21 -6.23
C ALA A 204 -11.08 -20.09 -7.14
N CYS A 205 -10.08 -20.37 -7.97
CA CYS A 205 -9.38 -19.34 -8.77
C CYS A 205 -10.32 -18.45 -9.59
N PHE A 206 -11.35 -19.02 -10.23
CA PHE A 206 -12.31 -18.30 -11.08
C PHE A 206 -13.32 -17.43 -10.31
N VAL A 207 -13.30 -17.47 -8.97
CA VAL A 207 -14.08 -16.53 -8.14
C VAL A 207 -13.46 -15.14 -8.22
N CYS A 208 -12.13 -15.07 -8.22
CA CYS A 208 -11.38 -13.81 -8.21
C CYS A 208 -10.76 -13.49 -9.57
N HIS A 209 -10.38 -14.48 -10.36
CA HIS A 209 -9.74 -14.27 -11.66
C HIS A 209 -10.76 -14.37 -12.80
N LYS A 210 -10.74 -13.37 -13.69
CA LYS A 210 -11.55 -13.29 -14.89
C LYS A 210 -10.68 -13.07 -16.12
#